data_AF-A0A484BHD2-F1
#
_entry.id   AF-A0A484BHD2-F1
#
_cell.length_a   1.000
_cell.length_b   1.000
_cell.length_c   1.000
_cell.angle_alpha   90.00
_cell.angle_beta   90.00
_cell.angle_gamma   90.00
#
_symmetry.space_group_name_H-M   'P 1'
#
loop_
_entity.id
_entity.type
_entity.pdbx_description
1 polymer ?
#
loop_
_entity_poly.entity_id
_entity_poly.type
_entity_poly.pdbx_seq_one_letter_code
_entity_poly.pdbx_strand_id
1 'polypeptide(L)'
;MGLRMGPGIRQKGSHSMPYESMHHHQSAAAAVAAGVAPNSMLDSLSMQLRDAEMRRTEIERAHQETLAQIRNLSGCARPDTEAVENLQSRARELEKKVALENVRCEELQIELTAALKAKAGRPSNQNMANCPPTSTAAAQHGQYPCSSIPTSASSSTVTWAPTISHQDQGSEIDIIMAKIEQVNGKCLL
;
A
#
# COMPACT_ATOMS: atom_id res chain seq x y z
N MET A 1 17.71 -35.70 -51.36
CA MET A 1 16.94 -36.37 -50.29
C MET A 1 17.91 -36.74 -49.17
N GLY A 2 17.59 -36.41 -47.91
CA GLY A 2 18.23 -37.02 -46.74
C GLY A 2 19.25 -36.19 -45.96
N LEU A 3 18.81 -35.08 -45.34
CA LEU A 3 19.46 -34.57 -44.12
C LEU A 3 18.87 -35.30 -42.90
N ARG A 4 19.70 -35.96 -42.07
CA ARG A 4 19.54 -35.94 -40.61
C ARG A 4 20.71 -36.60 -39.89
N MET A 5 21.52 -35.75 -39.26
CA MET A 5 22.32 -36.12 -38.09
C MET A 5 21.40 -36.36 -36.89
N GLY A 6 21.66 -37.41 -36.11
CA GLY A 6 21.41 -37.45 -34.67
C GLY A 6 22.73 -37.11 -33.95
N PRO A 7 22.69 -36.32 -32.88
CA PRO A 7 22.58 -36.86 -31.51
C PRO A 7 21.54 -36.04 -30.71
N GLY A 8 20.93 -36.51 -29.63
CA GLY A 8 21.55 -37.08 -28.42
C GLY A 8 21.26 -36.10 -27.28
N ILE A 9 20.51 -36.61 -26.30
CA ILE A 9 20.33 -36.11 -24.92
C ILE A 9 19.85 -34.67 -24.70
N ARG A 10 18.56 -34.64 -24.35
CA ARG A 10 17.73 -33.55 -23.90
C ARG A 10 18.11 -33.17 -22.46
N GLN A 11 18.88 -32.09 -22.25
CA GLN A 11 19.01 -31.47 -20.94
C GLN A 11 18.01 -30.33 -20.84
N LYS A 12 16.75 -30.67 -20.51
CA LYS A 12 15.80 -29.67 -20.02
C LYS A 12 16.25 -29.30 -18.62
N GLY A 13 16.78 -28.09 -18.46
CA GLY A 13 16.95 -27.47 -17.15
C GLY A 13 15.57 -27.35 -16.51
N SER A 14 15.22 -28.30 -15.65
CA SER A 14 14.13 -28.16 -14.70
C SER A 14 14.58 -27.12 -13.68
N HIS A 15 14.24 -25.85 -13.90
CA HIS A 15 14.11 -24.93 -12.78
C HIS A 15 12.87 -25.35 -12.00
N SER A 16 13.04 -26.33 -11.10
CA SER A 16 12.10 -26.52 -10.01
C SER A 16 12.29 -25.33 -9.08
N MET A 17 11.37 -24.36 -9.11
CA MET A 17 11.23 -23.49 -7.96
C MET A 17 10.74 -24.38 -6.81
N PRO A 18 11.52 -24.57 -5.73
CA PRO A 18 11.06 -25.40 -4.63
C PRO A 18 9.85 -24.71 -4.00
N TYR A 19 8.70 -25.36 -4.14
CA TYR A 19 7.46 -24.96 -3.50
C TYR A 19 7.59 -24.90 -1.96
N GLU A 20 8.66 -25.49 -1.40
CA GLU A 20 8.99 -25.45 0.03
C GLU A 20 9.29 -24.04 0.58
N SER A 21 9.58 -23.05 -0.28
CA SER A 21 9.77 -21.68 0.19
C SER A 21 8.46 -20.93 0.48
N MET A 22 7.29 -21.55 0.28
CA MET A 22 5.98 -20.98 0.65
C MET A 22 5.45 -21.52 1.99
N HIS A 23 6.10 -22.52 2.61
CA HIS A 23 5.57 -23.19 3.81
C HIS A 23 6.20 -22.76 5.14
N HIS A 24 7.22 -21.89 5.13
CA HIS A 24 7.86 -21.44 6.37
C HIS A 24 7.24 -20.17 6.99
N HIS A 25 6.36 -19.46 6.27
CA HIS A 25 5.52 -18.40 6.87
C HIS A 25 4.17 -18.92 7.39
N GLN A 26 3.73 -20.11 6.95
CA GLN A 26 2.39 -20.62 7.27
C GLN A 26 2.30 -21.27 8.66
N SER A 27 3.42 -21.53 9.33
CA SER A 27 3.43 -22.17 10.65
C SER A 27 2.92 -21.25 11.77
N ALA A 28 3.06 -19.91 11.64
CA ALA A 28 2.43 -18.96 12.56
C ALA A 28 0.90 -18.88 12.34
N ALA A 29 0.46 -18.98 11.09
CA ALA A 29 -0.96 -18.90 10.71
C ALA A 29 -1.76 -20.18 11.03
N ALA A 30 -1.11 -21.35 11.11
CA ALA A 30 -1.79 -22.60 11.50
C ALA A 30 -1.95 -22.75 13.02
N ALA A 31 -1.03 -22.21 13.81
CA ALA A 31 -1.14 -22.19 15.27
C ALA A 31 -2.28 -21.28 15.77
N VAL A 32 -2.64 -20.22 15.04
CA VAL A 32 -3.75 -19.34 15.42
C VAL A 32 -5.13 -19.98 15.25
N ALA A 33 -5.25 -20.99 14.38
CA ALA A 33 -6.51 -21.68 14.13
C ALA A 33 -6.90 -22.66 15.26
N ALA A 34 -5.95 -23.10 16.09
CA ALA A 34 -6.17 -24.02 17.19
C ALA A 34 -6.35 -23.27 18.53
N GLY A 35 -7.50 -22.62 18.71
CA GLY A 35 -7.97 -22.25 20.06
C GLY A 35 -7.30 -21.06 20.73
N VAL A 36 -6.94 -20.01 19.98
CA VAL A 36 -6.48 -18.76 20.58
C VAL A 36 -7.68 -18.06 21.24
N ALA A 37 -7.71 -18.07 22.57
CA ALA A 37 -8.70 -17.31 23.33
C ALA A 37 -8.68 -15.84 22.86
N PRO A 38 -9.84 -15.17 22.74
CA PRO A 38 -9.92 -13.79 22.22
C PRO A 38 -9.03 -12.79 22.97
N ASN A 39 -8.64 -13.10 24.21
CA ASN A 39 -7.67 -12.32 24.97
C ASN A 39 -6.25 -12.39 24.38
N SER A 40 -5.80 -13.56 23.91
CA SER A 40 -4.47 -13.71 23.33
C SER A 40 -4.34 -12.98 21.97
N MET A 41 -5.44 -12.82 21.22
CA MET A 41 -5.45 -11.96 20.03
C MET A 41 -5.32 -10.47 20.38
N LEU A 42 -6.01 -9.99 21.43
CA LEU A 42 -5.87 -8.61 21.91
C LEU A 42 -4.44 -8.31 22.39
N ASP A 43 -3.83 -9.25 23.12
CA ASP A 43 -2.45 -9.11 23.58
C ASP A 43 -1.47 -9.08 22.39
N SER A 44 -1.70 -9.91 21.38
CA SER A 44 -0.89 -9.94 20.15
C SER A 44 -0.99 -8.63 19.36
N LEU A 45 -2.21 -8.08 19.19
CA LEU A 45 -2.42 -6.79 18.51
C LEU A 45 -1.76 -5.63 19.28
N SER A 46 -1.85 -5.65 20.60
CA SER A 46 -1.22 -4.64 21.47
C SER A 46 0.30 -4.67 21.39
N MET A 47 0.91 -5.86 21.33
CA MET A 47 2.36 -6.01 21.11
C MET A 47 2.77 -5.53 19.73
N GLN A 48 2.04 -5.94 18.68
CA GLN A 48 2.33 -5.51 17.31
C GLN A 48 2.25 -3.99 17.13
N LEU A 49 1.28 -3.34 17.79
CA LEU A 49 1.15 -1.88 17.76
C LEU A 49 2.38 -1.21 18.37
N ARG A 50 2.83 -1.67 19.54
CA ARG A 50 4.04 -1.13 20.19
C ARG A 50 5.29 -1.34 19.34
N ASP A 51 5.43 -2.51 18.72
CA ASP A 51 6.56 -2.82 17.84
C ASP A 51 6.55 -1.95 16.56
N ALA A 52 5.36 -1.66 16.03
CA ALA A 52 5.19 -0.73 14.91
C ALA A 52 5.51 0.71 15.28
N GLU A 53 5.04 1.18 16.43
CA GLU A 53 5.36 2.51 16.95
C GLU A 53 6.87 2.67 17.20
N MET A 54 7.52 1.68 17.80
CA MET A 54 8.96 1.67 18.00
C MET A 54 9.71 1.74 16.66
N ARG A 55 9.34 0.90 15.68
CA ARG A 55 9.97 0.95 14.35
C ARG A 55 9.75 2.29 13.67
N ARG A 56 8.56 2.90 13.79
CA ARG A 56 8.30 4.24 13.27
C ARG A 56 9.26 5.27 13.86
N THR A 57 9.41 5.31 15.18
CA THR A 57 10.32 6.25 15.85
C THR A 57 11.78 6.06 15.43
N GLU A 58 12.18 4.81 15.19
CA GLU A 58 13.53 4.46 14.74
C GLU A 58 13.79 4.93 13.30
N ILE A 59 12.80 4.79 12.41
CA ILE A 59 12.88 5.30 11.03
C ILE A 59 12.95 6.83 11.03
N GLU A 60 12.14 7.50 11.85
CA GLU A 60 12.18 8.96 12.01
C GLU A 60 13.54 9.44 12.54
N ARG A 61 14.11 8.73 13.51
CA ARG A 61 15.47 8.99 14.01
C ARG A 61 16.49 8.88 12.88
N ALA A 62 16.45 7.79 12.10
CA ALA A 62 17.34 7.61 10.96
C ALA A 62 17.15 8.69 9.87
N HIS A 63 15.92 9.19 9.68
CA HIS A 63 15.64 10.30 8.77
C HIS A 63 16.32 11.58 9.26
N GLN A 64 16.20 11.92 10.55
CA GLN A 64 16.90 13.07 11.14
C GLN A 64 18.42 12.95 11.03
N GLU A 65 18.97 11.75 11.24
CA GLU A 65 20.40 11.50 11.06
C GLU A 65 20.86 11.70 9.61
N THR A 66 20.03 11.27 8.65
CA THR A 66 20.33 11.47 7.22
C THR A 66 20.32 12.96 6.86
N LEU A 67 19.36 13.74 7.38
CA LEU A 67 19.33 15.19 7.19
C LEU A 67 20.54 15.90 7.83
N ALA A 68 20.98 15.44 8.99
CA ALA A 68 22.19 15.94 9.64
C ALA A 68 23.44 15.66 8.78
N GLN A 69 23.55 14.46 8.21
CA GLN A 69 24.65 14.10 7.31
C GLN A 69 24.67 14.97 6.04
N ILE A 70 23.51 15.23 5.44
CA ILE A 70 23.38 16.13 4.29
C ILE A 70 23.90 17.52 4.67
N ARG A 71 23.44 18.09 5.79
CA ARG A 71 23.89 19.42 6.25
C ARG A 71 25.41 19.47 6.44
N ASN A 72 26.00 18.43 7.01
CA ASN A 72 27.44 18.36 7.26
C ASN A 72 28.24 18.31 5.95
N LEU A 73 27.81 17.50 4.98
CA LEU A 73 28.49 17.37 3.69
C LEU A 73 28.30 18.61 2.80
N SER A 74 27.09 19.18 2.80
CA SER A 74 26.79 20.42 2.07
C SER A 74 27.51 21.64 2.65
N GLY A 75 27.87 21.64 3.92
CA GLY A 75 28.66 22.69 4.57
C GLY A 75 30.17 22.61 4.32
N CYS A 76 30.65 21.55 3.66
CA CYS A 76 32.07 21.40 3.32
C CYS A 76 32.46 22.35 2.16
N ALA A 77 33.70 22.85 2.18
CA ALA A 77 34.24 23.71 1.11
C ALA A 77 34.22 23.04 -0.28
N ARG A 78 34.17 21.69 -0.32
CA ARG A 78 34.02 20.92 -1.54
C ARG A 78 33.04 19.76 -1.29
N PRO A 79 31.73 19.95 -1.52
CA PRO A 79 30.74 18.92 -1.25
C PRO A 79 30.87 17.78 -2.25
N ASP A 80 30.75 16.55 -1.76
CA ASP A 80 30.60 15.36 -2.60
C ASP A 80 29.15 15.28 -3.08
N THR A 81 28.92 15.73 -4.31
CA THR A 81 27.58 15.85 -4.89
C THR A 81 26.86 14.50 -4.98
N GLU A 82 27.57 13.43 -5.36
CA GLU A 82 26.98 12.10 -5.52
C GLU A 82 26.55 11.52 -4.16
N ALA A 83 27.39 11.69 -3.14
CA ALA A 83 27.03 11.29 -1.78
C ALA A 83 25.81 12.06 -1.25
N VAL A 84 25.72 13.37 -1.53
CA VAL A 84 24.57 14.19 -1.14
C VAL A 84 23.29 13.75 -1.84
N GLU A 85 23.33 13.48 -3.15
CA GLU A 85 22.17 12.99 -3.92
C GLU A 85 21.68 11.62 -3.41
N ASN A 86 22.61 10.71 -3.10
CA ASN A 86 22.30 9.41 -2.52
C ASN A 86 21.62 9.54 -1.14
N LEU A 87 22.13 10.43 -0.27
CA LEU A 87 21.52 10.70 1.02
C LEU A 87 20.15 11.37 0.89
N GLN A 88 19.97 12.27 -0.07
CA GLN A 88 18.66 12.87 -0.35
C GLN A 88 17.64 11.83 -0.84
N SER A 89 18.07 10.90 -1.70
CA SER A 89 17.25 9.76 -2.12
C SER A 89 16.83 8.91 -0.92
N ARG A 90 17.79 8.58 -0.04
CA ARG A 90 17.54 7.86 1.20
C ARG A 90 16.59 8.62 2.14
N ALA A 91 16.72 9.94 2.25
CA ALA A 91 15.83 10.76 3.08
C ALA A 91 14.37 10.64 2.62
N ARG A 92 14.11 10.77 1.30
CA ARG A 92 12.79 10.57 0.69
C ARG A 92 12.27 9.14 0.89
N GLU A 93 13.15 8.14 0.82
CA GLU A 93 12.76 6.75 1.06
C GLU A 93 12.34 6.53 2.53
N LEU A 94 13.07 7.11 3.49
CA LEU A 94 12.74 7.05 4.90
C LEU A 94 11.40 7.74 5.20
N GLU A 95 11.11 8.90 4.59
CA GLU A 95 9.80 9.56 4.68
C GLU A 95 8.67 8.62 4.23
N LYS A 96 8.85 7.95 3.09
CA LYS A 96 7.89 6.95 2.59
C LYS A 96 7.73 5.80 3.58
N LYS A 97 8.80 5.33 4.21
CA LYS A 97 8.75 4.26 5.23
C LYS A 97 8.01 4.71 6.49
N VAL A 98 8.21 5.94 6.95
CA VAL A 98 7.44 6.51 8.07
C VAL A 98 5.95 6.52 7.74
N ALA A 99 5.58 6.96 6.53
CA ALA A 99 4.17 6.97 6.10
C ALA A 99 3.54 5.56 6.12
N LEU A 100 4.27 4.54 5.65
CA LEU A 100 3.79 3.16 5.69
C LEU A 100 3.63 2.63 7.12
N GLU A 101 4.58 2.90 8.02
CA GLU A 101 4.44 2.49 9.42
C GLU A 101 3.33 3.27 10.14
N ASN A 102 3.05 4.51 9.74
CA ASN A 102 1.91 5.25 10.27
C ASN A 102 0.59 4.58 9.88
N VAL A 103 0.41 4.23 8.60
CA VAL A 103 -0.76 3.46 8.14
C VAL A 103 -0.89 2.15 8.90
N ARG A 104 0.22 1.41 9.08
CA ARG A 104 0.21 0.17 9.85
C ARG A 104 -0.21 0.37 11.30
N CYS A 105 0.22 1.45 11.95
CA CYS A 105 -0.22 1.78 13.30
C CYS A 105 -1.72 2.08 13.34
N GLU A 106 -2.24 2.84 12.38
CA GLU A 106 -3.67 3.15 12.26
C GLU A 106 -4.51 1.88 12.04
N GLU A 107 -4.08 0.99 11.17
CA GLU A 107 -4.72 -0.31 10.92
C GLU A 107 -4.79 -1.16 12.20
N LEU A 108 -3.66 -1.30 12.90
CA LEU A 108 -3.60 -2.05 14.16
C LEU A 108 -4.46 -1.42 15.26
N GLN A 109 -4.53 -0.09 15.34
CA GLN A 109 -5.40 0.62 16.28
C GLN A 109 -6.88 0.39 15.97
N ILE A 110 -7.27 0.39 14.70
CA ILE A 110 -8.64 0.08 14.26
C ILE A 110 -9.00 -1.36 14.62
N GLU A 111 -8.14 -2.32 14.33
CA GLU A 111 -8.34 -3.74 14.66
C GLU A 111 -8.47 -3.97 16.17
N LEU A 112 -7.57 -3.38 16.96
CA LEU A 112 -7.60 -3.48 18.43
C LEU A 112 -8.90 -2.89 18.98
N THR A 113 -9.31 -1.72 18.49
CA THR A 113 -10.55 -1.07 18.91
C THR A 113 -11.78 -1.88 18.49
N ALA A 114 -11.78 -2.44 17.28
CA ALA A 114 -12.86 -3.28 16.78
C ALA A 114 -12.98 -4.58 17.61
N ALA A 115 -11.86 -5.22 17.95
CA ALA A 115 -11.83 -6.41 18.79
C ALA A 115 -12.34 -6.13 20.22
N LEU A 116 -11.98 -4.98 20.81
CA LEU A 116 -12.50 -4.55 22.10
C LEU A 116 -14.02 -4.29 22.05
N LYS A 117 -14.52 -3.63 21.01
CA LYS A 117 -15.97 -3.41 20.81
C LYS A 117 -16.73 -4.72 20.62
N ALA A 118 -16.18 -5.67 19.86
CA ALA A 118 -16.78 -6.99 19.66
C ALA A 118 -16.85 -7.81 20.95
N LYS A 119 -15.85 -7.66 21.84
CA LYS A 119 -15.86 -8.26 23.18
C LYS A 119 -16.94 -7.65 24.07
N ALA A 120 -17.16 -6.33 24.01
CA ALA A 120 -18.20 -5.64 24.77
C ALA A 120 -19.63 -5.91 24.25
N GLY A 121 -19.77 -6.20 22.95
CA GLY A 121 -21.07 -6.52 22.31
C GLY A 121 -21.60 -7.93 22.56
N ARG A 122 -20.85 -8.80 23.26
CA ARG A 122 -21.38 -10.08 23.76
C ARG A 122 -22.05 -9.83 25.12
N PRO A 123 -23.40 -9.77 25.21
CA PRO A 123 -24.03 -9.87 26.52
C PRO A 123 -23.61 -11.23 27.10
N SER A 124 -22.84 -11.18 28.19
CA SER A 124 -22.74 -12.31 29.10
C SER A 124 -24.17 -12.67 29.48
N ASN A 125 -24.67 -13.76 28.91
CA ASN A 125 -25.95 -14.33 29.25
C ASN A 125 -25.83 -14.99 30.64
N GLN A 126 -25.62 -14.17 31.66
CA GLN A 126 -25.69 -14.54 33.07
C GLN A 126 -26.36 -13.41 33.84
N ASN A 127 -27.63 -13.66 34.10
CA ASN A 127 -28.31 -13.25 35.33
C ASN A 127 -28.66 -11.75 35.47
N MET A 128 -29.84 -11.37 34.97
CA MET A 128 -30.75 -10.55 35.77
C MET A 128 -32.19 -10.80 35.30
N ALA A 129 -32.91 -11.59 36.08
CA ALA A 129 -34.36 -11.60 36.04
C ALA A 129 -34.90 -10.20 36.38
N ASN A 130 -36.11 -9.93 35.91
CA ASN A 130 -37.01 -8.83 36.30
C ASN A 130 -36.70 -7.43 35.75
N CYS A 131 -37.49 -6.99 34.76
CA CYS A 131 -38.22 -5.71 34.77
C CYS A 131 -39.22 -5.65 33.59
N PRO A 132 -40.49 -5.25 33.79
CA PRO A 132 -41.49 -5.15 32.73
C PRO A 132 -41.39 -3.84 31.93
N PRO A 133 -41.86 -3.78 30.67
CA PRO A 133 -41.87 -2.54 29.89
C PRO A 133 -43.00 -1.62 30.37
N THR A 134 -42.64 -0.43 30.83
CA THR A 134 -43.60 0.65 31.12
C THR A 134 -43.67 1.57 29.90
N SER A 135 -44.84 1.60 29.27
CA SER A 135 -45.18 2.49 28.17
C SER A 135 -45.19 3.95 28.62
N THR A 136 -44.47 4.82 27.91
CA THR A 136 -44.79 6.26 27.88
C THR A 136 -44.35 6.92 26.58
N ALA A 137 -45.36 7.46 25.88
CA ALA A 137 -45.39 8.66 25.04
C ALA A 137 -44.18 9.02 24.14
N ALA A 138 -44.43 9.13 22.82
CA ALA A 138 -44.79 10.41 22.20
C ALA A 138 -44.75 10.29 20.66
N ALA A 139 -45.87 10.66 20.04
CA ALA A 139 -45.96 10.93 18.62
C ALA A 139 -45.27 12.26 18.28
N GLN A 140 -44.65 12.32 17.09
CA GLN A 140 -44.64 13.43 16.10
C GLN A 140 -43.32 13.41 15.32
N HIS A 141 -43.34 12.94 14.07
CA HIS A 141 -43.52 13.79 12.89
C HIS A 141 -42.30 14.66 12.60
N GLY A 142 -41.30 14.05 11.96
CA GLY A 142 -40.21 14.74 11.28
C GLY A 142 -40.04 14.12 9.90
N GLN A 143 -40.89 14.52 8.95
CA GLN A 143 -40.63 14.29 7.54
C GLN A 143 -39.43 15.15 7.14
N TYR A 144 -38.27 14.52 6.97
CA TYR A 144 -37.18 15.07 6.17
C TYR A 144 -37.27 14.41 4.79
N PRO A 145 -37.48 15.17 3.70
CA PRO A 145 -37.35 14.61 2.37
C PRO A 145 -35.91 14.14 2.18
N CYS A 146 -35.78 12.84 1.95
CA CYS A 146 -34.60 12.21 1.39
C CYS A 146 -34.25 12.95 0.08
N SER A 147 -33.27 13.84 0.11
CA SER A 147 -32.53 14.20 -1.10
C SER A 147 -31.74 12.97 -1.51
N SER A 148 -32.34 12.17 -2.38
CA SER A 148 -31.59 11.30 -3.28
C SER A 148 -30.59 12.18 -4.03
N ILE A 149 -29.34 12.20 -3.58
CA ILE A 149 -28.24 12.72 -4.36
C ILE A 149 -28.16 11.82 -5.59
N PRO A 150 -28.38 12.32 -6.83
CA PRO A 150 -27.90 11.58 -7.97
C PRO A 150 -26.39 11.51 -7.82
N THR A 151 -25.88 10.35 -7.40
CA THR A 151 -24.50 9.96 -7.65
C THR A 151 -24.34 9.93 -9.16
N SER A 152 -24.04 11.09 -9.73
CA SER A 152 -23.35 11.17 -11.01
C SER A 152 -22.08 10.36 -10.80
N ALA A 153 -22.05 9.18 -11.42
CA ALA A 153 -20.83 8.43 -11.60
C ALA A 153 -19.93 9.24 -12.53
N SER A 154 -19.29 10.27 -12.00
CA SER A 154 -18.03 10.76 -12.56
C SER A 154 -17.00 9.70 -12.23
N SER A 155 -16.95 8.69 -13.09
CA SER A 155 -15.85 7.73 -13.17
C SER A 155 -14.57 8.55 -13.27
N SER A 156 -13.86 8.69 -12.16
CA SER A 156 -12.49 9.20 -12.17
C SER A 156 -11.61 8.06 -12.67
N THR A 157 -11.66 7.81 -13.98
CA THR A 157 -10.60 7.07 -14.65
C THR A 157 -9.40 8.00 -14.71
N VAL A 158 -8.41 7.75 -13.87
CA VAL A 158 -7.03 8.20 -14.10
C VAL A 158 -6.55 7.47 -15.35
N THR A 159 -6.83 8.07 -16.51
CA THR A 159 -6.42 7.55 -17.80
C THR A 159 -5.02 8.10 -18.08
N TRP A 160 -4.01 7.23 -18.07
CA TRP A 160 -2.63 7.50 -18.51
C TRP A 160 -2.52 7.74 -20.04
N ALA A 161 -3.64 7.84 -20.74
CA ALA A 161 -3.72 8.08 -22.17
C ALA A 161 -4.39 9.45 -22.44
N PRO A 162 -3.80 10.32 -23.28
CA PRO A 162 -4.40 11.60 -23.63
C PRO A 162 -5.79 11.41 -24.24
N THR A 163 -6.79 12.10 -23.70
CA THR A 163 -8.13 12.20 -24.31
C THR A 163 -8.05 13.08 -25.56
N ILE A 164 -8.01 12.45 -26.73
CA ILE A 164 -8.01 13.14 -28.02
C ILE A 164 -9.40 13.75 -28.25
N SER A 165 -9.56 15.03 -27.92
CA SER A 165 -10.77 15.77 -28.30
C SER A 165 -10.68 16.07 -29.79
N HIS A 166 -11.69 15.62 -30.51
CA HIS A 166 -11.77 15.49 -31.94
C HIS A 166 -12.01 16.86 -32.61
N GLN A 167 -10.96 17.62 -32.93
CA GLN A 167 -10.93 18.61 -34.02
C GLN A 167 -9.58 19.34 -33.99
N ASP A 168 -8.90 19.41 -35.14
CA ASP A 168 -7.59 20.03 -35.37
C ASP A 168 -6.34 19.15 -35.11
N GLN A 169 -6.45 17.86 -35.42
CA GLN A 169 -5.27 17.04 -35.74
C GLN A 169 -5.09 17.04 -37.27
N GLY A 170 -4.31 18.00 -37.79
CA GLY A 170 -3.28 17.58 -38.74
C GLY A 170 -2.48 16.54 -37.97
N SER A 171 -2.61 15.28 -38.41
CA SER A 171 -2.34 14.10 -37.57
C SER A 171 -1.02 14.32 -36.85
N GLU A 172 -0.97 14.22 -35.53
CA GLU A 172 0.27 14.32 -34.77
C GLU A 172 1.39 13.46 -35.40
N ILE A 173 0.96 12.37 -36.06
CA ILE A 173 1.74 11.49 -36.94
C ILE A 173 2.44 12.25 -38.08
N ASP A 174 1.77 13.14 -38.80
CA ASP A 174 2.33 13.93 -39.91
C ASP A 174 3.39 14.90 -39.40
N ILE A 175 3.17 15.52 -38.23
CA ILE A 175 4.15 16.42 -37.59
C ILE A 175 5.40 15.62 -37.18
N ILE A 176 5.21 14.42 -36.64
CA ILE A 176 6.31 13.53 -36.25
C ILE A 176 7.07 13.03 -37.49
N MET A 177 6.38 12.60 -38.55
CA MET A 177 7.00 12.16 -39.80
C MET A 177 7.85 13.27 -40.44
N ALA A 178 7.30 14.49 -40.53
CA ALA A 178 8.03 15.64 -41.05
C ALA A 178 9.29 15.95 -40.20
N LYS A 179 9.20 15.79 -38.88
CA LYS A 179 10.32 16.05 -37.98
C LYS A 179 11.41 14.98 -38.08
N ILE A 180 11.06 13.72 -38.32
CA ILE A 180 12.02 12.63 -38.59
C ILE A 180 12.75 12.85 -39.91
N GLU A 181 12.04 13.21 -40.98
CA GLU A 181 12.67 13.55 -42.26
C GLU A 181 13.62 14.75 -42.13
N GLN A 182 13.25 15.76 -41.35
CA GLN A 182 14.09 16.92 -41.12
C GLN A 182 15.37 16.59 -40.34
N VAL A 183 15.32 15.65 -39.38
CA VAL A 183 16.50 15.19 -38.63
C VAL A 183 17.41 14.34 -39.52
N ASN A 184 16.85 13.48 -40.38
CA ASN A 184 17.62 12.67 -41.33
C ASN A 184 18.27 13.52 -42.43
N GLY A 185 17.56 14.54 -42.94
CA GLY A 185 18.09 15.45 -43.96
C GLY A 185 19.23 16.35 -43.44
N LYS A 186 19.21 16.73 -42.16
CA LYS A 186 20.28 17.52 -41.52
C LYS A 186 21.55 16.72 -41.20
N CYS A 187 21.48 15.38 -41.17
CA CYS A 187 22.66 14.53 -40.96
C CYS A 187 23.39 14.17 -42.27
N LEU A 188 22.86 14.56 -43.43
CA LEU A 188 23.43 14.29 -44.76
C LEU A 188 24.06 15.54 -45.42
N LEU A 189 24.23 16.63 -44.68
CA LEU A 189 25.00 17.83 -45.02
C LEU A 189 26.05 18.07 -43.93
#